data_AF-A0A2E1S9L9-F1
#
_entry.id   AF-A0A2E1S9L9-F1
#
_cell.length_a   1.000
_cell.length_b   1.000
_cell.length_c   1.000
_cell.angle_alpha   90.00
_cell.angle_beta   90.00
_cell.angle_gamma   90.00
#
_symmetry.space_group_name_H-M   'P 1'
#
loop_
_entity.id
_entity.type
_entity.pdbx_description
1 polymer ?
#
loop_
_entity_poly.entity_id
_entity_poly.type
_entity_poly.pdbx_seq_one_letter_code
_entity_poly.pdbx_strand_id
1 'polypeptide(L)'
;MKKKLNRLPKKDIFFKIKNKVVCKKQASFCKKNKIHRVIKLHPYDFDSIKKNSKKITHFNIKNTNSKPGKYYFMIKILKAGFFDGRKSIEPILLFNNFLLVKCTSVKNNIRYEKVDKRYFKNSIGNIKNIRNLKKTIKRRYKKTLSHLTDFEKLALGVGISEFNVERHRIPSNKYVW
;
A
#
# COMPACT_ATOMS: atom_id res chain seq x y z
N MET A 1 20.05 -8.77 18.40
CA MET A 1 18.58 -8.65 18.20
C MET A 1 18.25 -7.73 17.02
N LYS A 2 17.59 -8.22 15.96
CA LYS A 2 17.12 -7.35 14.87
C LYS A 2 15.95 -6.50 15.38
N LYS A 3 16.15 -5.19 15.57
CA LYS A 3 15.07 -4.23 15.91
C LYS A 3 13.92 -4.43 14.92
N LYS A 4 12.71 -4.67 15.44
CA LYS A 4 11.50 -4.82 14.62
C LYS A 4 11.25 -3.48 13.94
N LEU A 5 11.28 -3.45 12.61
CA LEU A 5 11.01 -2.24 11.84
C LEU A 5 9.60 -1.74 12.16
N ASN A 6 9.48 -0.67 12.94
CA ASN A 6 8.21 -0.03 13.22
C ASN A 6 7.81 0.78 11.99
N ARG A 7 6.76 0.35 11.28
CA ARG A 7 6.31 0.99 10.04
C ARG A 7 5.02 1.79 10.20
N LEU A 8 4.32 1.63 11.32
CA LEU A 8 2.92 2.05 11.45
C LEU A 8 2.57 2.37 12.91
N PRO A 9 2.92 3.56 13.41
CA PRO A 9 2.69 3.89 14.82
C PRO A 9 1.24 4.30 15.13
N LYS A 10 0.43 4.78 14.17
CA LYS A 10 -0.94 5.27 14.42
C LYS A 10 -2.03 4.44 13.73
N LYS A 11 -3.22 4.40 14.35
CA LYS A 11 -4.37 3.57 13.96
C LYS A 11 -5.51 4.36 13.30
N ASP A 12 -5.29 5.62 12.94
CA ASP A 12 -6.33 6.45 12.31
C ASP A 12 -6.09 6.61 10.81
N ILE A 13 -7.19 6.89 10.09
CA ILE A 13 -7.19 7.17 8.66
C ILE A 13 -7.75 8.57 8.45
N PHE A 14 -7.04 9.34 7.63
CA PHE A 14 -7.41 10.71 7.29
C PHE A 14 -7.83 10.75 5.82
N PHE A 15 -9.00 11.32 5.57
CA PHE A 15 -9.57 11.47 4.23
C PHE A 15 -9.76 12.96 3.90
N LYS A 16 -9.46 13.37 2.65
CA LYS A 16 -9.85 14.68 2.13
C LYS A 16 -11.22 14.59 1.47
N ILE A 17 -12.13 15.48 1.87
CA ILE A 17 -13.54 15.44 1.48
C ILE A 17 -13.99 16.86 1.24
N LYS A 18 -14.23 17.19 -0.02
CA LYS A 18 -14.34 18.59 -0.46
C LYS A 18 -13.15 19.36 0.14
N ASN A 19 -13.41 20.38 0.94
CA ASN A 19 -12.37 21.22 1.53
C ASN A 19 -11.92 20.77 2.93
N LYS A 20 -12.52 19.74 3.54
CA LYS A 20 -12.23 19.31 4.93
C LYS A 20 -11.40 18.02 4.97
N VAL A 21 -10.63 17.85 6.05
CA VAL A 21 -9.95 16.59 6.38
C VAL A 21 -10.73 15.92 7.49
N VAL A 22 -11.17 14.68 7.26
CA VAL A 22 -11.92 13.89 8.24
C VAL A 22 -11.05 12.76 8.74
N CYS A 23 -10.96 12.64 10.07
CA CYS A 23 -10.29 11.54 10.75
C CYS A 23 -11.29 10.43 11.09
N LYS A 24 -10.89 9.17 10.91
CA LYS A 24 -11.65 7.99 11.33
C LYS A 24 -10.73 6.96 11.97
N LYS A 25 -11.21 6.29 13.01
CA LYS A 25 -10.55 5.11 13.57
C LYS A 25 -10.51 4.01 12.49
N GLN A 26 -9.32 3.49 12.19
CA GLN A 26 -9.15 2.46 11.14
C GLN A 26 -9.99 1.21 11.43
N ALA A 27 -10.05 0.79 12.70
CA ALA A 27 -10.80 -0.41 13.10
C ALA A 27 -12.29 -0.28 12.75
N SER A 28 -12.92 0.84 13.14
CA SER A 28 -14.33 1.12 12.84
C SER A 28 -14.57 1.20 11.33
N PHE A 29 -13.71 1.91 10.60
CA PHE A 29 -13.79 2.01 9.13
C PHE A 29 -13.71 0.63 8.46
N CYS A 30 -12.76 -0.21 8.89
CA CYS A 30 -12.57 -1.54 8.32
C CYS A 30 -13.74 -2.48 8.64
N LYS A 31 -14.23 -2.49 9.89
CA LYS A 31 -15.38 -3.30 10.32
C LYS A 31 -16.63 -2.97 9.50
N LYS A 32 -16.94 -1.68 9.37
CA LYS A 32 -18.13 -1.22 8.64
C LYS A 32 -18.09 -1.62 7.16
N ASN A 33 -16.92 -1.50 6.53
CA ASN A 33 -16.74 -1.82 5.11
C ASN A 33 -16.43 -3.29 4.84
N LYS A 34 -16.43 -4.16 5.86
CA LYS A 34 -16.08 -5.59 5.76
C LYS A 34 -14.73 -5.84 5.07
N ILE A 35 -13.77 -4.94 5.26
CA ILE A 35 -12.39 -5.08 4.77
C ILE A 35 -11.45 -5.34 5.94
N HIS A 36 -10.32 -5.99 5.67
CA HIS A 36 -9.31 -6.21 6.68
C HIS A 36 -8.52 -4.93 6.97
N ARG A 37 -8.03 -4.25 5.92
CA ARG A 37 -7.24 -3.01 6.03
C ARG A 37 -7.33 -2.17 4.76
N VAL A 38 -6.89 -0.92 4.88
CA VAL A 38 -6.61 -0.04 3.76
C VAL A 38 -5.15 -0.22 3.30
N ILE A 39 -4.96 -0.35 2.00
CA ILE A 39 -3.66 -0.28 1.32
C ILE A 39 -3.53 1.11 0.70
N LYS A 40 -2.59 1.88 1.23
CA LYS A 40 -2.35 3.27 0.82
C LYS A 40 -1.35 3.27 -0.33
N LEU A 41 -1.75 3.74 -1.52
CA LEU A 41 -0.92 3.74 -2.72
C LEU A 41 -0.45 5.15 -3.06
N HIS A 42 0.81 5.28 -3.48
CA HIS A 42 1.32 6.52 -4.04
C HIS A 42 0.52 6.90 -5.30
N PRO A 43 0.29 8.20 -5.59
CA PRO A 43 -0.46 8.66 -6.76
C PRO A 43 -0.13 7.92 -8.06
N TYR A 44 1.13 7.98 -8.49
CA TYR A 44 1.63 7.29 -9.67
C TYR A 44 1.28 5.79 -9.72
N ASP A 45 1.39 5.11 -8.58
CA ASP A 45 1.12 3.67 -8.52
C ASP A 45 -0.37 3.40 -8.66
N PHE A 46 -1.22 4.16 -7.98
CA PHE A 46 -2.67 4.04 -8.08
C PHE A 46 -3.18 4.34 -9.50
N ASP A 47 -2.68 5.42 -10.10
CA ASP A 47 -3.12 5.87 -11.44
C ASP A 47 -2.67 4.90 -12.54
N SER A 48 -1.60 4.12 -12.33
CA SER A 48 -1.13 3.10 -13.28
C SER A 48 -2.01 1.84 -13.37
N ILE A 49 -2.97 1.67 -12.45
CA ILE A 49 -3.84 0.50 -12.43
C ILE A 49 -4.87 0.62 -13.56
N LYS A 50 -4.80 -0.31 -14.53
CA LYS A 50 -5.74 -0.38 -15.64
C LYS A 50 -7.16 -0.68 -15.14
N LYS A 51 -8.16 -0.01 -15.73
CA LYS A 51 -9.59 -0.17 -15.38
C LYS A 51 -10.13 -1.60 -15.53
N ASN A 52 -9.49 -2.43 -16.36
CA ASN A 52 -9.88 -3.82 -16.63
C ASN A 52 -8.94 -4.84 -15.98
N SER A 53 -7.99 -4.41 -15.14
CA SER A 53 -7.12 -5.35 -14.42
C SER A 53 -7.95 -6.27 -13.54
N LYS A 54 -7.84 -7.58 -13.77
CA LYS A 54 -8.45 -8.62 -12.92
C LYS A 54 -7.53 -9.06 -11.79
N LYS A 55 -6.22 -8.95 -12.00
CA LYS A 55 -5.17 -9.33 -11.04
C LYS A 55 -4.16 -8.21 -10.93
N ILE A 56 -3.62 -8.03 -9.72
CA ILE A 56 -2.57 -7.05 -9.44
C ILE A 56 -1.56 -7.62 -8.44
N THR A 57 -0.30 -7.24 -8.61
CA THR A 57 0.80 -7.56 -7.69
C THR A 57 1.31 -6.28 -7.06
N HIS A 58 1.36 -6.24 -5.73
CA HIS A 58 1.87 -5.11 -4.96
C HIS A 58 3.15 -5.51 -4.22
N PHE A 59 4.23 -4.79 -4.50
CA PHE A 59 5.50 -4.93 -3.81
C PHE A 59 5.61 -3.94 -2.64
N ASN A 60 5.97 -4.46 -1.47
CA ASN A 60 6.22 -3.74 -0.23
C ASN A 60 7.67 -3.92 0.22
N ILE A 61 8.21 -3.00 1.00
CA ILE A 61 9.53 -3.20 1.64
C ILE A 61 9.41 -4.28 2.71
N LYS A 62 10.35 -5.24 2.75
CA LYS A 62 10.45 -6.37 3.71
C LYS A 62 9.26 -7.33 3.74
N ASN A 63 8.12 -6.84 4.18
CA ASN A 63 6.93 -7.62 4.46
C ASN A 63 5.65 -6.87 4.11
N THR A 64 4.56 -7.61 4.05
CA THR A 64 3.19 -7.12 3.95
C THR A 64 2.37 -7.72 5.09
N ASN A 65 1.41 -6.93 5.61
CA ASN A 65 0.45 -7.40 6.60
C ASN A 65 -0.84 -7.90 5.93
N SER A 66 -0.82 -8.09 4.61
CA SER A 66 -1.93 -8.70 3.89
C SER A 66 -2.06 -10.18 4.27
N LYS A 67 -3.28 -10.71 4.13
CA LYS A 67 -3.65 -12.09 4.44
C LYS A 67 -4.48 -12.65 3.29
N PRO A 68 -4.12 -13.81 2.72
CA PRO A 68 -4.94 -14.47 1.71
C PRO A 68 -6.40 -14.61 2.14
N GLY A 69 -7.32 -14.51 1.18
CA GLY A 69 -8.77 -14.58 1.40
C GLY A 69 -9.42 -13.31 1.97
N LYS A 70 -8.65 -12.32 2.44
CA LYS A 70 -9.18 -11.08 3.01
C LYS A 70 -9.34 -9.97 1.96
N TYR A 71 -10.30 -9.09 2.21
CA TYR A 71 -10.61 -7.93 1.37
C TYR A 71 -9.87 -6.67 1.84
N TYR A 72 -9.53 -5.80 0.90
CA TYR A 72 -8.84 -4.55 1.15
C TYR A 72 -9.41 -3.46 0.25
N PHE A 73 -9.40 -2.22 0.75
CA PHE A 73 -9.45 -1.06 -0.14
C PHE A 73 -8.04 -0.61 -0.48
N MET A 74 -7.73 -0.53 -1.77
CA MET A 74 -6.58 0.24 -2.24
C MET A 74 -7.03 1.67 -2.51
N ILE A 75 -6.30 2.64 -1.97
CA ILE A 75 -6.70 4.05 -1.95
C ILE A 75 -5.52 4.94 -2.31
N LYS A 76 -5.76 5.94 -3.16
CA LYS A 76 -4.77 6.96 -3.54
C LYS A 76 -4.43 7.87 -2.35
N ILE A 77 -3.14 8.04 -2.08
CA ILE A 77 -2.63 9.08 -1.18
C ILE A 77 -2.70 10.41 -1.91
N LEU A 78 -3.36 11.43 -1.32
CA LEU A 78 -3.35 12.80 -1.82
C LEU A 78 -2.19 13.61 -1.26
N LYS A 79 -1.97 13.53 0.06
CA LYS A 79 -0.83 14.15 0.75
C LYS A 79 -0.01 13.08 1.43
N ALA A 80 1.27 12.97 1.06
CA ALA A 80 2.17 12.00 1.64
C ALA A 80 2.35 12.23 3.15
N GLY A 81 2.36 11.13 3.90
CA GLY A 81 2.76 11.13 5.30
C GLY A 81 4.28 11.18 5.45
N PHE A 82 4.73 11.11 6.69
CA PHE A 82 6.14 11.17 7.06
C PHE A 82 6.42 10.32 8.30
N PHE A 83 7.57 9.67 8.34
CA PHE A 83 8.08 8.97 9.51
C PHE A 83 9.61 8.85 9.52
N ASP A 84 10.23 9.36 10.57
CA ASP A 84 11.69 9.40 10.80
C ASP A 84 12.14 8.47 11.94
N GLY A 85 11.34 7.48 12.31
CA GLY A 85 11.65 6.60 13.44
C GLY A 85 11.19 7.15 14.79
N ARG A 86 10.87 8.45 14.88
CA ARG A 86 10.39 9.12 16.10
C ARG A 86 9.03 9.79 15.88
N LYS A 87 8.97 10.75 14.96
CA LYS A 87 7.78 11.54 14.61
C LYS A 87 7.04 10.91 13.45
N SER A 88 5.70 10.81 13.57
CA SER A 88 4.84 10.24 12.53
C SER A 88 3.68 11.17 12.16
N ILE A 89 3.53 11.40 10.86
CA ILE A 89 2.40 12.10 10.24
C ILE A 89 1.71 11.13 9.29
N GLU A 90 0.42 10.89 9.51
CA GLU A 90 -0.38 10.03 8.63
C GLU A 90 -0.64 10.70 7.28
N PRO A 91 -0.64 9.93 6.16
CA PRO A 91 -1.03 10.46 4.86
C PRO A 91 -2.52 10.79 4.82
N ILE A 92 -2.87 11.78 3.99
CA ILE A 92 -4.27 12.11 3.67
C ILE A 92 -4.66 11.36 2.41
N LEU A 93 -5.76 10.62 2.48
CA LEU A 93 -6.27 9.75 1.41
C LEU A 93 -7.40 10.41 0.62
N LEU A 94 -7.55 10.02 -0.64
CA LEU A 94 -8.68 10.40 -1.49
C LEU A 94 -9.94 9.59 -1.10
N PHE A 95 -11.04 10.28 -0.79
CA PHE A 95 -12.24 9.65 -0.24
C PHE A 95 -13.20 9.02 -1.26
N ASN A 96 -13.10 9.30 -2.56
CA ASN A 96 -14.15 8.92 -3.53
C ASN A 96 -13.68 7.98 -4.63
N ASN A 97 -12.49 7.37 -4.47
CA ASN A 97 -11.91 6.53 -5.51
C ASN A 97 -11.12 5.39 -4.88
N PHE A 98 -11.78 4.24 -4.78
CA PHE A 98 -11.22 3.04 -4.17
C PHE A 98 -11.27 1.86 -5.12
N LEU A 99 -10.30 0.95 -4.98
CA LEU A 99 -10.38 -0.39 -5.56
C LEU A 99 -10.66 -1.40 -4.44
N LEU A 100 -11.72 -2.20 -4.59
CA LEU A 100 -11.96 -3.34 -3.72
C LEU A 100 -11.22 -4.54 -4.30
N VAL A 101 -10.36 -5.13 -3.48
CA VAL A 101 -9.49 -6.23 -3.89
C VAL A 101 -9.47 -7.33 -2.85
N LYS A 102 -9.36 -8.59 -3.28
CA LYS A 102 -9.19 -9.76 -2.42
C LYS A 102 -7.77 -10.27 -2.53
N CYS A 103 -7.07 -10.39 -1.41
CA CYS A 103 -5.70 -10.92 -1.41
C CYS A 103 -5.73 -12.42 -1.72
N THR A 104 -4.91 -12.86 -2.67
CA THR A 104 -4.81 -14.25 -3.10
C THR A 104 -3.55 -14.93 -2.60
N SER A 105 -2.43 -14.21 -2.54
CA SER A 105 -1.16 -14.75 -2.05
C SER A 105 -0.30 -13.69 -1.38
N VAL A 106 0.62 -14.14 -0.52
CA VAL A 106 1.60 -13.32 0.16
C VAL A 106 2.95 -14.03 0.20
N LYS A 107 4.04 -13.30 -0.06
CA LYS A 107 5.42 -13.71 0.24
C LYS A 107 6.13 -12.59 0.99
N ASN A 108 6.94 -12.91 1.99
CA ASN A 108 7.65 -11.93 2.81
C ASN A 108 9.15 -12.23 2.84
N ASN A 109 9.96 -11.22 3.16
CA ASN A 109 11.41 -11.31 3.34
C ASN A 109 12.15 -11.91 2.13
N ILE A 110 11.64 -11.66 0.92
CA ILE A 110 12.28 -12.14 -0.31
C ILE A 110 13.47 -11.23 -0.62
N ARG A 111 14.63 -11.82 -0.88
CA ARG A 111 15.78 -11.07 -1.41
C ARG A 111 15.46 -10.60 -2.82
N TYR A 112 15.91 -9.40 -3.21
CA TYR A 112 15.58 -8.84 -4.53
C TYR A 112 16.01 -9.79 -5.66
N GLU A 113 17.18 -10.41 -5.54
CA GLU A 113 17.75 -11.31 -6.53
C GLU A 113 16.94 -12.62 -6.69
N LYS A 114 16.06 -12.93 -5.72
CA LYS A 114 15.21 -14.12 -5.69
C LYS A 114 13.75 -13.80 -6.04
N VAL A 115 13.42 -12.58 -6.46
CA VAL A 115 12.07 -12.24 -6.92
C VAL A 115 11.84 -12.84 -8.30
N ASP A 116 10.93 -13.80 -8.35
CA ASP A 116 10.50 -14.43 -9.60
C ASP A 116 9.91 -13.41 -10.60
N LYS A 117 10.28 -13.55 -11.88
CA LYS A 117 9.85 -12.68 -12.96
C LYS A 117 8.32 -12.62 -13.11
N ARG A 118 7.60 -13.68 -12.76
CA ARG A 118 6.13 -13.75 -12.86
C ARG A 118 5.43 -12.65 -12.07
N TYR A 119 6.02 -12.18 -10.96
CA TYR A 119 5.44 -11.14 -10.12
C TYR A 119 5.45 -9.75 -10.77
N PHE A 120 6.23 -9.55 -11.83
CA PHE A 120 6.24 -8.26 -12.54
C PHE A 120 5.08 -8.13 -13.55
N LYS A 121 4.52 -9.25 -14.03
CA LYS A 121 3.50 -9.28 -15.10
C LYS A 121 2.29 -8.40 -14.79
N ASN A 122 1.80 -8.45 -13.55
CA ASN A 122 0.62 -7.70 -13.10
C ASN A 122 0.96 -6.64 -12.05
N SER A 123 2.20 -6.15 -12.03
CA SER A 123 2.65 -5.26 -10.97
C SER A 123 2.04 -3.86 -11.04
N ILE A 124 1.68 -3.32 -9.87
CA ILE A 124 1.25 -1.93 -9.73
C ILE A 124 2.46 -1.00 -9.87
N GLY A 125 2.30 0.09 -10.61
CA GLY A 125 3.35 1.09 -10.85
C GLY A 125 4.26 0.76 -12.02
N ASN A 126 3.83 -0.16 -12.91
CA ASN A 126 4.58 -0.59 -14.09
C ASN A 126 6.00 -1.11 -13.74
N ILE A 127 6.11 -1.89 -12.67
CA ILE A 127 7.38 -2.44 -12.21
C ILE A 127 7.71 -3.67 -13.06
N LYS A 128 8.53 -3.51 -14.09
CA LYS A 128 8.81 -4.58 -15.05
C LYS A 128 9.97 -5.51 -14.66
N ASN A 129 10.83 -5.08 -13.73
CA ASN A 129 12.04 -5.79 -13.34
C ASN A 129 12.58 -5.32 -11.98
N ILE A 130 13.65 -5.97 -11.52
CA ILE A 130 14.35 -5.65 -10.26
C ILE A 130 14.84 -4.21 -10.19
N ARG A 131 15.37 -3.65 -11.29
CA ARG A 131 15.85 -2.27 -11.32
C ARG A 131 14.72 -1.29 -11.05
N ASN A 132 13.57 -1.46 -11.71
CA ASN A 132 12.38 -0.66 -11.46
C ASN A 132 11.82 -0.87 -10.05
N LEU A 133 11.88 -2.10 -9.53
CA LEU A 133 11.42 -2.42 -8.19
C LEU A 133 12.25 -1.68 -7.13
N LYS A 134 13.58 -1.77 -7.20
CA LYS A 134 14.50 -1.07 -6.29
C LYS A 134 14.25 0.45 -6.34
N LYS A 135 14.14 1.06 -7.53
CA LYS A 135 13.79 2.48 -7.69
C LYS A 135 12.45 2.83 -7.04
N THR A 136 11.45 1.99 -7.22
CA THR A 136 10.10 2.21 -6.70
C THR A 136 10.04 2.11 -5.18
N ILE A 137 10.72 1.14 -4.57
CA ILE A 137 10.81 1.04 -3.11
C ILE A 137 11.47 2.29 -2.52
N LYS A 138 12.59 2.74 -3.07
CA LYS A 138 13.26 3.98 -2.61
C LYS A 138 12.31 5.19 -2.67
N ARG A 139 11.62 5.37 -3.80
CA ARG A 139 10.62 6.44 -3.97
C ARG A 139 9.48 6.36 -2.95
N ARG A 140 8.86 5.18 -2.79
CA ARG A 140 7.69 4.98 -1.90
C ARG A 140 8.03 5.25 -0.43
N TYR A 141 9.23 4.87 0.00
CA TYR A 141 9.63 4.93 1.41
C TYR A 141 10.57 6.09 1.75
N LYS A 142 10.85 7.01 0.81
CA LYS A 142 11.70 8.19 1.04
C LYS A 142 11.27 9.01 2.26
N LYS A 143 9.96 9.24 2.44
CA LYS A 143 9.42 10.04 3.55
C LYS A 143 9.00 9.22 4.77
N THR A 144 8.65 7.95 4.59
CA THR A 144 8.08 7.10 5.66
C THR A 144 9.09 6.17 6.31
N LEU A 145 10.32 6.16 5.81
CA LEU A 145 11.50 5.53 6.42
C LEU A 145 12.71 6.46 6.23
N SER A 146 12.55 7.75 6.52
CA SER A 146 13.60 8.76 6.27
C SER A 146 14.84 8.57 7.14
N HIS A 147 14.71 7.84 8.24
CA HIS A 147 15.82 7.46 9.14
C HIS A 147 16.68 6.30 8.63
N LEU A 148 16.31 5.70 7.49
CA LEU A 148 17.12 4.67 6.83
C LEU A 148 17.70 5.24 5.55
N THR A 149 18.96 4.91 5.28
CA THR A 149 19.58 5.11 3.97
C THR A 149 18.89 4.25 2.92
N ASP A 150 19.09 4.58 1.63
CA ASP A 150 18.53 3.76 0.55
C ASP A 150 19.15 2.35 0.50
N PHE A 151 20.41 2.20 0.91
CA PHE A 151 21.06 0.90 1.06
C PHE A 151 20.35 0.05 2.12
N GLU A 152 20.13 0.59 3.31
CA GLU A 152 19.42 -0.10 4.38
C GLU A 152 17.98 -0.47 3.98
N LYS A 153 17.27 0.43 3.29
CA LYS A 153 15.93 0.14 2.77
C LYS A 153 15.93 -1.09 1.84
N LEU A 154 16.91 -1.20 0.95
CA LEU A 154 17.02 -2.33 0.03
C LEU A 154 17.50 -3.61 0.73
N ALA A 155 18.36 -3.50 1.75
CA ALA A 155 18.82 -4.65 2.54
C ALA A 155 17.68 -5.36 3.29
N LEU A 156 16.58 -4.67 3.56
CA LEU A 156 15.40 -5.27 4.21
C LEU A 156 14.67 -6.32 3.35
N GLY A 157 14.92 -6.38 2.04
CA GLY A 157 14.22 -7.26 1.11
C GLY A 157 12.84 -6.74 0.70
N VAL A 158 12.02 -7.63 0.13
CA VAL A 158 10.70 -7.30 -0.43
C VAL A 158 9.61 -8.25 0.08
N GLY A 159 8.45 -7.68 0.37
CA GLY A 159 7.19 -8.37 0.54
C GLY A 159 6.35 -8.26 -0.73
N ILE A 160 5.68 -9.33 -1.10
CA ILE A 160 4.86 -9.44 -2.31
C ILE A 160 3.46 -9.81 -1.88
N SER A 161 2.45 -9.11 -2.39
CA SER A 161 1.04 -9.49 -2.26
C SER A 161 0.40 -9.53 -3.63
N GLU A 162 -0.33 -10.58 -3.93
CA GLU A 162 -1.18 -10.66 -5.12
C GLU A 162 -2.64 -10.49 -4.71
N PHE A 163 -3.41 -9.86 -5.58
CA PHE A 163 -4.82 -9.62 -5.36
C PHE A 163 -5.63 -9.85 -6.65
N ASN A 164 -6.85 -10.33 -6.47
CA ASN A 164 -7.91 -10.20 -7.47
C ASN A 164 -8.61 -8.86 -7.27
N VAL A 165 -8.95 -8.19 -8.37
CA VAL A 165 -9.74 -6.95 -8.34
C VAL A 165 -11.20 -7.33 -8.46
N GLU A 166 -11.96 -7.00 -7.43
CA GLU A 166 -13.38 -7.34 -7.33
C GLU A 166 -14.24 -6.21 -7.92
N ARG A 167 -13.87 -4.96 -7.63
CA ARG A 167 -14.58 -3.78 -8.13
C ARG A 167 -13.63 -2.62 -8.34
N HIS A 168 -13.79 -1.95 -9.47
CA HIS A 168 -13.03 -0.76 -9.83
C HIS A 168 -13.75 0.53 -9.40
N ARG A 169 -12.96 1.51 -8.94
CA ARG A 169 -13.31 2.92 -8.76
C ARG A 169 -14.68 3.15 -8.14
N ILE A 170 -14.87 2.62 -6.93
CA ILE A 170 -16.16 2.67 -6.25
C ILE A 170 -16.35 4.07 -5.67
N PRO A 171 -17.42 4.80 -6.04
CA PRO A 171 -17.72 6.08 -5.42
C PRO A 171 -18.17 5.84 -3.97
N SER A 172 -17.79 6.75 -3.08
CA SER A 172 -18.02 6.59 -1.64
C SER A 172 -19.48 6.69 -1.23
N ASN A 173 -20.37 7.21 -2.08
CA ASN A 173 -21.81 7.19 -1.81
C ASN A 173 -22.38 5.77 -1.67
N LYS A 174 -21.72 4.73 -2.21
CA LYS A 174 -22.10 3.32 -2.02
C LYS A 174 -21.56 2.71 -0.72
N TYR A 175 -20.62 3.36 -0.05
CA TYR A 175 -20.06 2.95 1.23
C TYR A 175 -20.30 4.06 2.25
N VAL A 176 -21.46 3.98 2.89
CA VAL A 176 -21.98 4.99 3.80
C VAL A 176 -21.05 5.18 5.00
N TRP A 177 -20.78 6.45 5.30
CA TRP A 177 -20.22 6.99 6.55
C TRP A 177 -20.65 6.27 7.80
#